data_AF-A0A8S9W736-F1
#
_entry.id   AF-A0A8S9W736-F1
#
_cell.length_a   1.000
_cell.length_b   1.000
_cell.length_c   1.000
_cell.angle_alpha   90.00
_cell.angle_beta   90.00
_cell.angle_gamma   90.00
#
_symmetry.space_group_name_H-M   'P 1'
#
loop_
_entity.id
_entity.type
_entity.pdbx_description
1 polymer ?
#
loop_
_entity_poly.entity_id
_entity_poly.type
_entity_poly.pdbx_seq_one_letter_code
_entity_poly.pdbx_strand_id
1 'polypeptide(L)' 'MSKEQKKDLVESFTREAARVTDIPAQAFIILINENDPDNVGVGGELLSRRMAKKQ' A
#
# COMPACT_ATOMS: atom_id res chain seq x y z
N MET A 1 5.51 5.19 -8.57
CA MET A 1 4.36 4.77 -9.41
C MET A 1 3.83 5.95 -10.22
N SER A 2 3.20 5.69 -11.37
CA SER A 2 2.50 6.73 -12.13
C SER A 2 1.13 7.07 -11.52
N LYS A 3 0.53 8.20 -11.94
CA LYS A 3 -0.83 8.60 -11.53
C LYS A 3 -1.89 7.57 -11.94
N GLU A 4 -1.79 7.02 -13.15
CA GLU A 4 -2.73 6.01 -13.65
C GLU A 4 -2.65 4.71 -12.86
N GLN A 5 -1.43 4.28 -12.48
CA GLN A 5 -1.27 3.11 -11.60
C GLN A 5 -1.91 3.34 -10.22
N LYS A 6 -1.75 4.54 -9.65
CA LYS A 6 -2.37 4.89 -8.37
C LYS A 6 -3.90 4.89 -8.46
N LYS A 7 -4.46 5.42 -9.55
CA LYS A 7 -5.91 5.41 -9.81
C LYS A 7 -6.46 3.99 -9.88
N ASP A 8 -5.87 3.14 -10.72
CA ASP A 8 -6.30 1.74 -10.87
C ASP A 8 -6.21 0.97 -9.54
N LEU A 9 -5.15 1.22 -8.76
CA LEU A 9 -5.00 0.61 -7.44
C LEU A 9 -6.13 1.01 -6.48
N VAL A 10 -6.46 2.31 -6.40
CA VAL A 10 -7.53 2.82 -5.52
C VAL A 10 -8.88 2.23 -5.93
N GLU A 11 -9.20 2.24 -7.22
CA GLU A 11 -10.46 1.72 -7.75
C GLU A 11 -10.60 0.21 -7.49
N SER A 12 -9.55 -0.55 -7.78
CA SER A 12 -9.56 -2.01 -7.62
C SER A 12 -9.58 -2.46 -6.17
N PHE A 13 -8.81 -1.82 -5.27
CA PHE A 13 -8.88 -2.13 -3.84
C PHE A 13 -10.25 -1.83 -3.25
N THR A 14 -10.81 -0.67 -3.57
CA THR A 14 -12.11 -0.24 -3.03
C THR A 14 -13.21 -1.20 -3.48
N ARG A 15 -13.23 -1.56 -4.78
CA ARG A 15 -14.21 -2.50 -5.34
C ARG A 15 -14.14 -3.87 -4.67
N GLU A 16 -12.95 -4.45 -4.53
CA GLU A 16 -12.80 -5.78 -3.93
C GLU A 16 -13.07 -5.77 -2.43
N ALA A 17 -12.63 -4.73 -1.71
CA ALA A 17 -12.92 -4.59 -0.29
C ALA A 17 -14.42 -4.50 -0.03
N ALA A 18 -15.13 -3.61 -0.75
CA ALA A 18 -16.57 -3.48 -0.65
C ALA A 18 -17.30 -4.80 -0.96
N ARG A 19 -16.87 -5.52 -2.02
CA ARG A 19 -17.45 -6.81 -2.41
C ARG A 19 -17.28 -7.89 -1.34
N VAL A 20 -16.11 -7.95 -0.68
CA VAL A 20 -15.78 -9.01 0.29
C VAL A 20 -16.40 -8.72 1.66
N THR A 21 -16.45 -7.45 2.07
CA THR A 21 -16.87 -7.09 3.43
C THR A 21 -18.31 -6.57 3.51
N ASP A 22 -18.99 -6.39 2.37
CA ASP A 22 -20.34 -5.78 2.27
C ASP A 22 -20.42 -4.37 2.88
N ILE A 23 -19.28 -3.67 2.93
CA ILE A 23 -19.21 -2.27 3.38
C ILE A 23 -19.34 -1.36 2.15
N PRO A 24 -20.13 -0.27 2.21
CA PRO A 24 -20.25 0.64 1.08
C PRO A 24 -18.91 1.28 0.69
N ALA A 25 -18.65 1.37 -0.61
CA ALA A 25 -17.40 1.89 -1.17
C ALA A 25 -16.98 3.26 -0.59
N GLN A 26 -17.95 4.14 -0.35
CA GLN A 26 -17.71 5.49 0.20
C GLN A 26 -17.18 5.50 1.64
N ALA A 27 -17.21 4.37 2.36
CA ALA A 27 -16.66 4.26 3.71
C ALA A 27 -15.15 3.93 3.71
N PHE A 28 -14.56 3.58 2.55
CA PHE A 28 -13.16 3.24 2.44
C PHE A 28 -12.29 4.47 2.12
N ILE A 29 -11.20 4.61 2.86
CA ILE A 29 -10.13 5.57 2.56
C ILE A 29 -8.89 4.76 2.17
N ILE A 30 -8.39 4.99 0.96
CA ILE A 30 -7.17 4.33 0.47
C ILE A 30 -6.00 5.32 0.55
N LEU A 31 -4.99 4.96 1.34
CA LEU A 31 -3.74 5.72 1.47
C LEU A 31 -2.60 4.97 0.79
N ILE A 32 -1.92 5.62 -0.15
CA ILE A 32 -0.74 5.08 -0.84
C ILE A 32 0.48 5.85 -0.35
N ASN A 33 1.32 5.19 0.45
CA ASN A 33 2.55 5.78 0.97
C ASN A 33 3.76 5.18 0.26
N GLU A 34 4.40 5.97 -0.60
CA GLU A 34 5.66 5.63 -1.26
C GLU A 34 6.80 6.18 -0.41
N ASN A 35 7.33 5.35 0.48
CA ASN A 35 8.42 5.73 1.38
C ASN A 35 9.76 5.20 0.89
N ASP A 36 10.81 6.00 1.07
CA ASP A 36 12.18 5.50 0.97
C ASP A 36 12.42 4.37 1.98
N PRO A 37 13.10 3.27 1.62
CA PRO A 37 13.39 2.17 2.55
C PRO A 37 14.12 2.57 3.84
N ASP A 38 14.89 3.67 3.85
CA ASP A 38 15.54 4.18 5.06
C ASP A 38 14.56 4.90 6.01
N ASN A 39 13.36 5.23 5.53
CA ASN A 39 12.29 5.82 6.35
C ASN A 39 11.30 4.78 6.90
N VAL A 40 11.53 3.48 6.64
CA VAL A 40 10.62 2.40 7.05
C VAL A 40 11.33 1.45 8.02
N GLY A 41 10.79 1.31 9.23
CA GLY A 41 11.24 0.34 10.22
C GLY A 41 10.38 -0.92 10.22
N VAL A 42 11.01 -2.09 10.21
CA VAL A 42 10.32 -3.39 10.34
C VAL A 42 11.02 -4.25 11.39
N GLY A 43 10.31 -4.56 12.48
CA GLY A 43 10.86 -5.37 13.57
C GLY A 43 12.16 -4.82 14.15
N GLY A 44 12.26 -3.49 14.29
CA GLY A 44 13.44 -2.80 14.85
C GLY A 44 14.62 -2.59 13.90
N GLU A 45 14.55 -3.01 12.63
CA GLU A 45 15.57 -2.73 11.61
C GLU A 45 15.02 -1.85 10.48
N LEU A 46 15.86 -1.01 9.87
CA LEU A 46 15.52 -0.31 8.63
C LEU A 46 15.22 -1.30 7.49
N LEU A 47 14.24 -0.96 6.65
CA LEU A 47 13.84 -1.80 5.53
C LEU A 47 14.95 -1.95 4.50
N SER A 48 15.72 -0.88 4.24
CA SER A 48 16.92 -0.91 3.38
C SER A 48 17.89 -2.04 3.77
N ARG A 49 18.21 -2.17 5.06
CA ARG A 49 19.07 -3.23 5.59
C ARG A 49 18.49 -4.62 5.34
N ARG A 50 17.17 -4.79 5.48
CA ARG A 50 16.50 -6.06 5.20
C ARG A 50 16.48 -6.42 3.71
N MET A 51 16.36 -5.42 2.84
CA MET A 51 16.40 -5.61 1.38
C MET A 51 17.80 -6.02 0.90
N ALA A 52 18.87 -5.47 1.49
CA ALA A 52 20.24 -5.83 1.17
C ALA A 52 20.60 -7.28 1.58
N LYS A 53 20.05 -7.78 2.69
CA LYS A 53 20.27 -9.17 3.17
C LYS A 53 19.60 -10.25 2.30
N LYS A 54 18.67 -9.87 1.40
CA LYS A 54 17.91 -10.80 0.54
C LYS A 54 18.54 -11.00 -0.85
N GLN A 55 19.65 -10.31 -1.15
CA GLN A 55 20.45 -10.49 -2.35
C GLN A 55 21.69 -11.33 -2.02
#